data_AF-A0A8C4ID18-F1
#
_entry.id   AF-A0A8C4ID18-F1
#
_cell.length_a   1.000
_cell.length_b   1.000
_cell.length_c   1.000
_cell.angle_alpha   90.00
_cell.angle_beta   90.00
_cell.angle_gamma   90.00
#
_symmetry.space_group_name_H-M   'P 1'
#
loop_
_entity.id
_entity.type
_entity.pdbx_description
1 polymer ?
#
loop_
_entity_poly.entity_id
_entity_poly.type
_entity_poly.pdbx_seq_one_letter_code
_entity_poly.pdbx_strand_id
1 'polypeptide(L)'
;MCTPCCISQLACCCGSAACSCCCNCCPKIKQSTGTRIMYAFYFLLVTIICVIMMSPTVEQELRDNIPFYSELCEKMNAGENCKTLVGYSAVYKVCFGMSCFFFLFSLFTIKVSNSTSWRAAIHNGFWLLKFIALVACCAGGFFIPEQEIFLKVWRYVGAVGGFFFLLIQLMLLVEFAHRWNTNWSSGVKYNRLWYAALALVTLLLFSAAVGAVIFMGLFYTDPEACLLNKIFLGINGSLCLVVSLLAISPCIQKLQPTSGLLQPGVISVYVMYLTFSAFSSKPKETVERNGQNTTVCVFPFNSGNESDKKIVTAFGTVILFGCVLYSCLTSTTRRSSAALRVCRNSEPETERARCCFCFGDDTDDYDDEKTGSGQNVMYDEREGTIYSYTYFHFVFFLGSLYVMMTVTNWFHYDNHKIEKLLDGSWSVFWIKMASCWVCLILYMWTLVAPMICPKRFEA
;
A
#
# COMPACT_ATOMS: atom_id res chain seq x y z
N MET A 1 -1.69 -19.44 -28.60
CA MET A 1 -1.89 -20.76 -27.93
C MET A 1 -1.91 -20.64 -26.38
N CYS A 2 -2.29 -19.50 -25.78
CA CYS A 2 -2.30 -19.32 -24.32
C CYS A 2 -3.65 -19.58 -23.63
N THR A 3 -4.75 -19.59 -24.38
CA THR A 3 -6.11 -19.81 -23.86
C THR A 3 -6.34 -21.22 -23.30
N PRO A 4 -5.82 -22.31 -23.90
CA PRO A 4 -5.98 -23.66 -23.32
C PRO A 4 -5.26 -23.82 -21.97
N CYS A 5 -4.16 -23.08 -21.77
CA CYS A 5 -3.34 -23.14 -20.55
C CYS A 5 -4.04 -22.46 -19.36
N CYS A 6 -4.77 -21.38 -19.59
CA CYS A 6 -5.59 -20.74 -18.55
C CYS A 6 -6.80 -21.60 -18.12
N ILE A 7 -7.40 -22.34 -19.07
CA ILE A 7 -8.54 -23.21 -18.79
C ILE A 7 -8.08 -24.49 -18.06
N SER A 8 -6.91 -25.04 -18.40
CA SER A 8 -6.34 -26.18 -17.66
C SER A 8 -5.82 -25.81 -16.27
N GLN A 9 -5.41 -24.55 -16.04
CA GLN A 9 -5.05 -24.02 -14.71
C GLN A 9 -6.24 -23.93 -13.74
N LEU A 10 -7.46 -23.72 -14.24
CA LEU A 10 -8.68 -23.76 -13.43
C LEU A 10 -9.04 -25.18 -12.98
N ALA A 11 -8.68 -26.21 -13.76
CA ALA A 11 -8.99 -27.61 -13.46
C ALA A 11 -7.96 -28.28 -12.50
N CYS A 12 -6.71 -27.81 -12.46
CA CYS A 12 -5.62 -28.46 -11.72
C CYS A 12 -5.44 -27.95 -10.27
N CYS A 13 -6.50 -27.45 -9.66
CA CYS A 13 -6.43 -26.48 -8.58
C CYS A 13 -6.38 -27.12 -7.16
N CYS A 14 -6.38 -28.46 -7.07
CA CYS A 14 -6.48 -29.25 -5.82
C CYS A 14 -5.15 -29.75 -5.21
N GLY A 15 -3.97 -29.30 -5.65
CA GLY A 15 -2.69 -29.77 -5.08
C GLY A 15 -1.57 -28.73 -5.10
N SER A 16 -0.53 -28.95 -4.30
CA SER A 16 0.74 -28.18 -4.29
C SER A 16 1.48 -28.19 -5.64
N ALA A 17 1.06 -29.06 -6.58
CA ALA A 17 1.62 -29.27 -7.90
C ALA A 17 0.79 -28.67 -9.07
N ALA A 18 -0.16 -27.75 -8.80
CA ALA A 18 -1.05 -27.21 -9.82
C ALA A 18 -0.36 -26.46 -10.99
N CYS A 19 0.86 -25.94 -10.79
CA CYS A 19 1.67 -25.33 -11.86
C CYS A 19 2.78 -26.26 -12.39
N SER A 20 3.02 -27.41 -11.73
CA SER A 20 4.11 -28.32 -12.11
C SER A 20 3.70 -29.33 -13.19
N CYS A 21 2.51 -29.23 -13.78
CA CYS A 21 2.07 -30.13 -14.86
C CYS A 21 1.94 -29.47 -16.25
N CYS A 22 2.04 -28.13 -16.40
CA CYS A 22 1.61 -27.49 -17.66
C CYS A 22 2.53 -26.41 -18.27
N CYS A 23 3.66 -26.03 -17.66
CA CYS A 23 4.52 -24.99 -18.23
C CYS A 23 6.02 -25.30 -18.09
N ASN A 24 6.63 -25.95 -19.10
CA ASN A 24 8.09 -26.05 -19.22
C ASN A 24 8.77 -24.74 -19.67
N CYS A 25 8.01 -23.74 -20.15
CA CYS A 25 8.55 -22.45 -20.62
C CYS A 25 8.63 -21.37 -19.53
N CYS A 26 8.21 -21.65 -18.29
CA CYS A 26 8.26 -20.69 -17.20
C CYS A 26 9.60 -20.79 -16.45
N PRO A 27 10.25 -19.66 -16.11
CA PRO A 27 11.51 -19.67 -15.37
C PRO A 27 11.35 -20.32 -13.98
N LYS A 28 12.47 -20.83 -13.44
CA LYS A 28 12.53 -21.38 -12.09
C LYS A 28 12.05 -20.32 -11.09
N ILE A 29 11.08 -20.66 -10.23
CA ILE A 29 10.57 -19.75 -9.19
C ILE A 29 10.80 -20.36 -7.80
N LYS A 30 11.26 -19.52 -6.86
CA LYS A 30 11.35 -19.87 -5.44
C LYS A 30 9.95 -20.08 -4.86
N GLN A 31 9.76 -21.13 -4.07
CA GLN A 31 8.48 -21.43 -3.41
C GLN A 31 8.02 -20.25 -2.54
N SER A 32 8.93 -19.65 -1.78
CA SER A 32 8.65 -18.47 -0.95
C SER A 32 8.15 -17.26 -1.76
N THR A 33 8.62 -17.08 -2.99
CA THR A 33 8.20 -15.99 -3.89
C THR A 33 6.86 -16.28 -4.54
N GLY A 34 6.66 -17.51 -5.04
CA GLY A 34 5.39 -17.92 -5.64
C GLY A 34 4.23 -17.82 -4.66
N THR A 35 4.42 -18.25 -3.42
CA THR A 35 3.37 -18.22 -2.38
C THR A 35 2.95 -16.81 -2.02
N ARG A 36 3.90 -15.87 -1.85
CA ARG A 36 3.61 -14.45 -1.62
C ARG A 36 2.86 -13.80 -2.78
N ILE A 37 3.24 -14.11 -4.02
CA ILE A 37 2.55 -13.61 -5.23
C ILE A 37 1.11 -14.11 -5.28
N MET A 38 0.85 -15.37 -4.92
CA MET A 38 -0.51 -15.93 -4.94
C MET A 38 -1.43 -15.26 -3.90
N TYR A 39 -0.96 -15.03 -2.67
CA TYR A 39 -1.74 -14.27 -1.68
C TYR A 39 -1.93 -12.81 -2.08
N ALA A 40 -0.94 -12.19 -2.72
CA ALA A 40 -1.08 -10.88 -3.34
C ALA A 40 -2.16 -10.87 -4.43
N PHE A 41 -2.25 -11.91 -5.24
CA PHE A 41 -3.30 -12.06 -6.24
C PHE A 41 -4.69 -12.16 -5.60
N TYR A 42 -4.87 -12.94 -4.51
CA TYR A 42 -6.14 -12.99 -3.78
C TYR A 42 -6.54 -11.64 -3.20
N PHE A 43 -5.59 -10.94 -2.59
CA PHE A 43 -5.82 -9.60 -2.05
C PHE A 43 -6.24 -8.62 -3.16
N LEU A 44 -5.54 -8.65 -4.29
CA LEU A 44 -5.83 -7.79 -5.43
C LEU A 44 -7.21 -8.08 -6.03
N LEU A 45 -7.57 -9.36 -6.20
CA LEU A 45 -8.87 -9.76 -6.73
C LEU A 45 -10.03 -9.21 -5.88
N VAL A 46 -9.97 -9.41 -4.56
CA VAL A 46 -11.01 -8.89 -3.66
C VAL A 46 -11.03 -7.37 -3.64
N THR A 47 -9.87 -6.72 -3.69
CA THR A 47 -9.76 -5.27 -3.77
C THR A 47 -10.40 -4.72 -5.05
N ILE A 48 -10.17 -5.36 -6.19
CA ILE A 48 -10.81 -5.00 -7.47
C ILE A 48 -12.33 -5.14 -7.36
N ILE A 49 -12.82 -6.23 -6.74
CA ILE A 49 -14.26 -6.41 -6.49
C ILE A 49 -14.80 -5.25 -5.65
N CYS A 50 -14.11 -4.82 -4.58
CA CYS A 50 -14.53 -3.69 -3.75
C CYS A 50 -14.60 -2.37 -4.55
N VAL A 51 -13.66 -2.12 -5.47
CA VAL A 51 -13.69 -0.95 -6.34
C VAL A 51 -14.83 -1.02 -7.35
N ILE A 52 -15.09 -2.21 -7.91
CA ILE A 52 -16.21 -2.45 -8.82
C ILE A 52 -17.54 -2.20 -8.11
N MET A 53 -17.69 -2.61 -6.85
CA MET A 53 -18.88 -2.37 -6.04
C MET A 53 -19.12 -0.88 -5.71
N MET A 54 -18.08 -0.06 -5.80
CA MET A 54 -18.16 1.40 -5.69
C MET A 54 -18.45 2.10 -7.01
N SER A 55 -18.51 1.37 -8.13
CA SER A 55 -18.78 1.93 -9.44
C SER A 55 -20.27 2.28 -9.61
N PRO A 56 -20.59 3.44 -10.20
CA PRO A 56 -21.98 3.84 -10.45
C PRO A 56 -22.75 2.88 -11.38
N THR A 57 -22.04 2.12 -12.23
CA THR A 57 -22.66 1.12 -13.12
C THR A 57 -23.22 -0.08 -12.33
N VAL A 58 -22.47 -0.55 -11.33
CA VAL A 58 -22.91 -1.67 -10.49
C VAL A 58 -24.02 -1.24 -9.56
N GLU A 59 -23.98 0.01 -9.09
CA GLU A 59 -25.06 0.62 -8.31
C GLU A 59 -26.40 0.65 -9.07
N GLN A 60 -26.39 1.05 -10.35
CA GLN A 60 -27.58 1.08 -11.21
C GLN A 60 -28.18 -0.32 -11.39
N GLU A 61 -27.34 -1.30 -11.71
CA GLU A 61 -27.78 -2.70 -11.84
C GLU A 61 -28.31 -3.29 -10.53
N LEU A 62 -27.70 -2.95 -9.39
CA LEU A 62 -28.22 -3.36 -8.07
C LEU A 62 -29.60 -2.76 -7.79
N ARG A 63 -29.81 -1.50 -8.14
CA ARG A 63 -31.09 -0.82 -7.93
C ARG A 63 -32.21 -1.43 -8.78
N ASP A 64 -31.90 -1.76 -10.03
CA ASP A 64 -32.90 -2.21 -10.99
C ASP A 64 -33.23 -3.71 -10.84
N ASN A 65 -32.28 -4.52 -10.35
CA ASN A 65 -32.45 -5.96 -10.23
C ASN A 65 -32.70 -6.48 -8.80
N ILE A 66 -32.46 -5.68 -7.74
CA ILE A 66 -32.68 -6.13 -6.35
C ILE A 66 -34.00 -5.57 -5.79
N PRO A 67 -35.03 -6.41 -5.62
CA PRO A 67 -36.36 -5.96 -5.18
C PRO A 67 -36.40 -5.41 -3.73
N PHE A 68 -35.39 -5.69 -2.91
CA PHE A 68 -35.29 -5.23 -1.52
C PHE A 68 -34.49 -3.91 -1.34
N TYR A 69 -34.06 -3.29 -2.44
CA TYR A 69 -33.18 -2.12 -2.38
C TYR A 69 -33.82 -0.92 -1.65
N SER A 70 -35.13 -0.69 -1.85
CA SER A 70 -35.88 0.39 -1.18
C SER A 70 -36.02 0.19 0.33
N GLU A 71 -36.28 -1.03 0.79
CA GLU A 71 -36.40 -1.35 2.22
C GLU A 71 -35.04 -1.23 2.94
N LEU A 72 -33.95 -1.57 2.25
CA LEU A 72 -32.59 -1.35 2.74
C LEU A 72 -32.28 0.16 2.92
N CYS A 73 -32.77 1.00 2.01
CA CYS A 73 -32.64 2.46 2.11
C CYS A 73 -33.41 3.06 3.27
N GLU A 74 -34.64 2.60 3.48
CA GLU A 74 -35.49 3.06 4.58
C GLU A 74 -34.93 2.64 5.94
N LYS A 75 -34.43 1.40 6.07
CA LYS A 75 -33.81 0.91 7.31
C LYS A 75 -32.56 1.69 7.73
N MET A 76 -31.84 2.30 6.79
CA MET A 76 -30.62 3.08 7.07
C MET A 76 -30.86 4.59 7.22
N ASN A 77 -32.13 5.05 7.20
CA ASN A 77 -32.52 6.48 7.26
C ASN A 77 -31.70 7.39 6.32
N ALA A 78 -31.35 6.89 5.13
CA ALA A 78 -30.29 7.48 4.31
C ALA A 78 -30.75 8.64 3.40
N GLY A 79 -32.07 8.88 3.29
CA GLY A 79 -32.63 9.92 2.41
C GLY A 79 -32.22 9.73 0.93
N GLU A 80 -31.98 10.84 0.21
CA GLU A 80 -31.57 10.84 -1.20
C GLU A 80 -30.20 10.18 -1.46
N ASN A 81 -29.37 9.99 -0.43
CA ASN A 81 -28.01 9.45 -0.53
C ASN A 81 -27.89 7.95 -0.24
N CYS A 82 -29.01 7.22 -0.23
CA CYS A 82 -29.00 5.77 -0.01
C CYS A 82 -28.03 5.03 -0.95
N LYS A 83 -27.97 5.48 -2.20
CA LYS A 83 -27.13 4.96 -3.29
C LYS A 83 -25.69 4.67 -2.90
N THR A 84 -25.00 5.67 -2.37
CA THR A 84 -23.59 5.58 -1.97
C THR A 84 -23.41 4.76 -0.69
N LEU A 85 -24.41 4.79 0.20
CA LEU A 85 -24.35 4.08 1.47
C LEU A 85 -24.44 2.56 1.30
N VAL A 86 -25.22 2.09 0.32
CA VAL A 86 -25.29 0.66 -0.04
C VAL A 86 -23.94 0.16 -0.55
N GLY A 87 -23.26 0.92 -1.42
CA GLY A 87 -21.92 0.61 -1.90
C GLY A 87 -20.91 0.51 -0.75
N TYR A 88 -20.90 1.48 0.17
CA TYR A 88 -20.05 1.43 1.37
C TYR A 88 -20.33 0.20 2.23
N SER A 89 -21.58 -0.05 2.59
CA SER A 89 -21.98 -1.21 3.39
C SER A 89 -21.47 -2.52 2.78
N ALA A 90 -21.59 -2.67 1.46
CA ALA A 90 -21.17 -3.86 0.76
C ALA A 90 -19.63 -4.02 0.76
N VAL A 91 -18.86 -2.93 0.59
CA VAL A 91 -17.40 -2.93 0.74
C VAL A 91 -16.98 -3.34 2.16
N TYR A 92 -17.61 -2.79 3.21
CA TYR A 92 -17.29 -3.16 4.59
C TYR A 92 -17.47 -4.66 4.85
N LYS A 93 -18.52 -5.27 4.30
CA LYS A 93 -18.81 -6.72 4.45
C LYS A 93 -17.83 -7.62 3.68
N VAL A 94 -17.50 -7.26 2.44
CA VAL A 94 -16.51 -8.00 1.64
C VAL A 94 -15.12 -7.88 2.25
N CYS A 95 -14.71 -6.68 2.67
CA CYS A 95 -13.43 -6.47 3.35
C CYS A 95 -13.39 -7.14 4.73
N PHE A 96 -14.52 -7.28 5.43
CA PHE A 96 -14.60 -8.09 6.65
C PHE A 96 -14.22 -9.55 6.36
N GLY A 97 -14.81 -10.17 5.34
CA GLY A 97 -14.47 -11.53 4.94
C GLY A 97 -12.99 -11.72 4.58
N MET A 98 -12.42 -10.79 3.81
CA MET A 98 -10.99 -10.77 3.50
C MET A 98 -10.12 -10.63 4.75
N SER A 99 -10.50 -9.74 5.67
CA SER A 99 -9.80 -9.53 6.94
C SER A 99 -9.81 -10.80 7.79
N CYS A 100 -10.97 -11.45 7.93
CA CYS A 100 -11.10 -12.72 8.64
C CYS A 100 -10.22 -13.81 8.02
N PHE A 101 -10.20 -13.94 6.69
CA PHE A 101 -9.36 -14.92 6.00
C PHE A 101 -7.89 -14.74 6.38
N PHE A 102 -7.32 -13.55 6.20
CA PHE A 102 -5.91 -13.30 6.52
C PHE A 102 -5.63 -13.38 8.03
N PHE A 103 -6.54 -12.92 8.88
CA PHE A 103 -6.36 -13.01 10.32
C PHE A 103 -6.35 -14.47 10.81
N LEU A 104 -7.27 -15.30 10.34
CA LEU A 104 -7.31 -16.73 10.67
C LEU A 104 -6.07 -17.47 10.16
N PHE A 105 -5.59 -17.14 8.95
CA PHE A 105 -4.32 -17.68 8.44
C PHE A 105 -3.10 -17.21 9.24
N SER A 106 -3.11 -15.98 9.76
CA SER A 106 -2.08 -15.50 10.68
C SER A 106 -2.03 -16.35 11.95
N LEU A 107 -3.20 -16.62 12.57
CA LEU A 107 -3.31 -17.48 13.74
C LEU A 107 -2.88 -18.93 13.45
N PHE A 108 -3.30 -19.47 12.30
CA PHE A 108 -2.97 -20.83 11.88
C PHE A 108 -1.47 -21.05 11.71
N THR A 109 -0.76 -20.03 11.19
CA THR A 109 0.67 -20.09 10.89
C THR A 109 1.59 -19.70 12.06
N ILE A 110 1.05 -19.51 13.27
CA ILE A 110 1.84 -19.22 14.48
C ILE A 110 2.92 -20.28 14.73
N LYS A 111 4.16 -19.80 14.89
CA LYS A 111 5.37 -20.61 15.18
C LYS A 111 5.66 -21.69 14.14
N VAL A 112 5.35 -21.45 12.88
CA VAL A 112 5.85 -22.28 11.78
C VAL A 112 7.28 -21.86 11.46
N SER A 113 8.23 -22.79 11.61
CA SER A 113 9.67 -22.52 11.44
C SER A 113 10.27 -23.14 10.18
N ASN A 114 9.60 -24.12 9.56
CA ASN A 114 10.07 -24.82 8.35
C ASN A 114 8.90 -25.21 7.42
N SER A 115 9.21 -25.47 6.14
CA SER A 115 8.21 -25.81 5.12
C SER A 115 7.72 -27.26 5.16
N THR A 116 8.33 -28.12 5.99
CA THR A 116 8.01 -29.55 6.11
C THR A 116 6.78 -29.84 6.97
N SER A 117 6.36 -28.90 7.82
CA SER A 117 5.18 -29.07 8.65
C SER A 117 3.89 -29.09 7.82
N TRP A 118 2.88 -29.86 8.24
CA TRP A 118 1.58 -29.93 7.54
C TRP A 118 0.90 -28.56 7.42
N ARG A 119 1.10 -27.67 8.40
CA ARG A 119 0.61 -26.28 8.37
C ARG A 119 1.32 -25.45 7.31
N ALA A 120 2.62 -25.64 7.13
CA ALA A 120 3.37 -25.00 6.05
C ALA A 120 2.98 -25.55 4.67
N ALA A 121 2.67 -26.85 4.56
CA ALA A 121 2.14 -27.44 3.33
C ALA A 121 0.80 -26.78 2.93
N ILE A 122 -0.08 -26.52 3.91
CA ILE A 122 -1.31 -25.74 3.67
C ILE A 122 -0.97 -24.31 3.28
N HIS A 123 -0.06 -23.62 3.98
CA HIS A 123 0.32 -22.24 3.63
C HIS A 123 0.88 -22.11 2.22
N ASN A 124 1.69 -23.08 1.78
CA ASN A 124 2.39 -23.03 0.50
C ASN A 124 1.62 -23.70 -0.68
N GLY A 125 0.56 -24.45 -0.41
CA GLY A 125 -0.21 -25.22 -1.41
C GLY A 125 -1.73 -25.01 -1.35
N PHE A 126 -2.50 -25.95 -1.89
CA PHE A 126 -3.98 -25.99 -1.81
C PHE A 126 -4.69 -24.67 -2.19
N TRP A 127 -4.31 -24.08 -3.31
CA TRP A 127 -4.81 -22.76 -3.74
C TRP A 127 -6.33 -22.74 -3.96
N LEU A 128 -6.93 -23.72 -4.64
CA LEU A 128 -8.39 -23.70 -4.86
C LEU A 128 -9.18 -23.73 -3.55
N LEU A 129 -8.78 -24.58 -2.61
CA LEU A 129 -9.47 -24.68 -1.32
C LEU A 129 -9.41 -23.36 -0.55
N LYS A 130 -8.25 -22.67 -0.60
CA LYS A 130 -8.12 -21.33 -0.03
C LYS A 130 -8.99 -20.30 -0.74
N PHE A 131 -9.06 -20.36 -2.07
CA PHE A 131 -9.90 -19.46 -2.86
C PHE A 131 -11.38 -19.65 -2.51
N ILE A 132 -11.85 -20.89 -2.42
CA ILE A 132 -13.21 -21.22 -1.98
C ILE A 132 -13.44 -20.71 -0.54
N ALA A 133 -12.48 -20.92 0.36
CA ALA A 133 -12.57 -20.42 1.74
C ALA A 133 -12.65 -18.89 1.79
N LEU A 134 -11.88 -18.18 0.96
CA LEU A 134 -11.92 -16.72 0.85
C LEU A 134 -13.28 -16.23 0.35
N VAL A 135 -13.81 -16.83 -0.72
CA VAL A 135 -15.14 -16.51 -1.25
C VAL A 135 -16.22 -16.78 -0.20
N ALA A 136 -16.13 -17.90 0.52
CA ALA A 136 -17.05 -18.23 1.60
C ALA A 136 -16.99 -17.20 2.74
N CYS A 137 -15.80 -16.72 3.13
CA CYS A 137 -15.67 -15.66 4.13
C CYS A 137 -16.29 -14.34 3.65
N CYS A 138 -16.07 -13.96 2.39
CA CYS A 138 -16.66 -12.75 1.79
C CYS A 138 -18.19 -12.84 1.70
N ALA A 139 -18.73 -13.99 1.27
CA ALA A 139 -20.16 -14.24 1.23
C ALA A 139 -20.78 -14.26 2.64
N GLY A 140 -20.07 -14.87 3.61
CA GLY A 140 -20.45 -14.92 5.03
C GLY A 140 -20.70 -13.53 5.63
N GLY A 141 -19.93 -12.52 5.22
CA GLY A 141 -20.12 -11.13 5.66
C GLY A 141 -21.50 -10.53 5.34
N PHE A 142 -22.19 -11.04 4.32
CA PHE A 142 -23.54 -10.57 3.98
C PHE A 142 -24.65 -11.10 4.89
N PHE A 143 -24.41 -12.20 5.60
CA PHE A 143 -25.37 -12.84 6.50
C PHE A 143 -25.35 -12.28 7.93
N ILE A 144 -24.52 -11.28 8.22
CA ILE A 144 -24.41 -10.68 9.55
C ILE A 144 -25.69 -9.86 9.89
N PRO A 145 -26.43 -10.21 10.95
CA PRO A 145 -27.59 -9.43 11.41
C PRO A 145 -27.15 -8.11 12.06
N GLU A 146 -28.08 -7.17 12.27
CA GLU A 146 -27.80 -5.86 12.92
C GLU A 146 -26.76 -4.98 12.20
N GLN A 147 -27.06 -4.65 10.94
CA GLN A 147 -26.12 -3.99 10.02
C GLN A 147 -25.54 -2.67 10.56
N GLU A 148 -26.33 -1.83 11.21
CA GLU A 148 -25.86 -0.52 11.69
C GLU A 148 -24.79 -0.62 12.77
N ILE A 149 -25.00 -1.51 13.75
CA ILE A 149 -24.06 -1.73 14.86
C ILE A 149 -22.78 -2.35 14.30
N PHE A 150 -22.90 -3.36 13.43
CA PHE A 150 -21.76 -3.99 12.78
C PHE A 150 -20.93 -2.98 12.00
N LEU A 151 -21.54 -2.19 11.10
CA LEU A 151 -20.82 -1.21 10.29
C LEU A 151 -20.13 -0.14 11.16
N LYS A 152 -20.81 0.32 12.23
CA LYS A 152 -20.23 1.30 13.15
C LYS A 152 -18.98 0.76 13.83
N VAL A 153 -19.05 -0.45 14.42
CA VAL A 153 -17.92 -1.08 15.12
C VAL A 153 -16.81 -1.42 14.13
N TRP A 154 -17.15 -2.05 13.02
CA TRP A 154 -16.19 -2.51 12.02
C TRP A 154 -15.42 -1.34 11.38
N ARG A 155 -16.06 -0.19 11.23
CA ARG A 155 -15.39 1.06 10.83
C ARG A 155 -14.33 1.51 11.83
N TYR A 156 -14.59 1.49 13.14
CA TYR A 156 -13.56 1.84 14.13
C TYR A 156 -12.39 0.86 14.09
N VAL A 157 -12.68 -0.44 13.97
CA VAL A 157 -11.65 -1.48 13.79
C VAL A 157 -10.83 -1.22 12.52
N GLY A 158 -11.51 -0.90 11.42
CA GLY A 158 -10.92 -0.51 10.15
C GLY A 158 -10.00 0.71 10.26
N ALA A 159 -10.44 1.76 10.94
CA ALA A 159 -9.66 2.98 11.14
C ALA A 159 -8.39 2.71 11.96
N VAL A 160 -8.50 1.96 13.05
CA VAL A 160 -7.36 1.58 13.90
C VAL A 160 -6.39 0.67 13.14
N GLY A 161 -6.88 -0.36 12.45
CA GLY A 161 -6.05 -1.25 11.65
C GLY A 161 -5.37 -0.54 10.48
N GLY A 162 -6.11 0.33 9.79
CA GLY A 162 -5.60 1.18 8.71
C GLY A 162 -4.53 2.15 9.20
N PHE A 163 -4.67 2.71 10.40
CA PHE A 163 -3.62 3.52 11.03
C PHE A 163 -2.33 2.73 11.25
N PHE A 164 -2.41 1.52 11.82
CA PHE A 164 -1.22 0.68 11.99
C PHE A 164 -0.59 0.28 10.65
N PHE A 165 -1.40 -0.04 9.64
CA PHE A 165 -0.90 -0.32 8.30
C PHE A 165 -0.17 0.89 7.69
N LEU A 166 -0.74 2.09 7.83
CA LEU A 166 -0.11 3.33 7.38
C LEU A 166 1.25 3.54 8.05
N LEU A 167 1.36 3.31 9.36
CA LEU A 167 2.65 3.40 10.06
C LEU A 167 3.68 2.42 9.50
N ILE A 168 3.29 1.15 9.29
CA ILE A 168 4.16 0.14 8.68
C ILE A 168 4.59 0.58 7.28
N GLN A 169 3.65 1.07 6.47
CA GLN A 169 3.92 1.56 5.11
C GLN A 169 4.93 2.73 5.12
N LEU A 170 4.78 3.69 6.03
CA LEU A 170 5.72 4.82 6.16
C LEU A 170 7.12 4.37 6.59
N MET A 171 7.22 3.41 7.52
CA MET A 171 8.51 2.84 7.93
C MET A 171 9.20 2.14 6.75
N LEU A 172 8.46 1.38 5.94
CA LEU A 172 9.00 0.69 4.77
C LEU A 172 9.45 1.65 3.67
N LEU A 173 8.74 2.77 3.50
CA LEU A 173 9.16 3.81 2.56
C LEU A 173 10.52 4.41 2.96
N VAL A 174 10.70 4.70 4.25
CA VAL A 174 11.98 5.20 4.80
C VAL A 174 13.08 4.17 4.63
N GLU A 175 12.81 2.91 4.95
CA GLU A 175 13.77 1.81 4.75
C GLU A 175 14.13 1.63 3.27
N PHE A 176 13.15 1.70 2.38
CA PHE A 176 13.36 1.64 0.94
C PHE A 176 14.28 2.76 0.46
N ALA A 177 14.06 4.00 0.91
CA ALA A 177 14.90 5.13 0.57
C ALA A 177 16.35 4.90 1.01
N HIS A 178 16.56 4.43 2.24
CA HIS A 178 17.89 4.05 2.75
C HIS A 178 18.52 2.91 1.97
N ARG A 179 17.76 1.85 1.66
CA ARG A 179 18.22 0.69 0.88
C ARG A 179 18.63 1.09 -0.53
N TRP A 180 17.86 1.94 -1.19
CA TRP A 180 18.20 2.41 -2.52
C TRP A 180 19.54 3.16 -2.47
N ASN A 181 19.70 4.08 -1.52
CA ASN A 181 20.93 4.84 -1.41
C ASN A 181 22.14 3.96 -1.06
N THR A 182 22.03 3.03 -0.11
CA THR A 182 23.14 2.12 0.23
C THR A 182 23.52 1.22 -0.94
N ASN A 183 22.53 0.71 -1.68
CA ASN A 183 22.76 -0.10 -2.87
C ASN A 183 23.54 0.69 -3.94
N TRP A 184 23.07 1.89 -4.31
CA TRP A 184 23.70 2.68 -5.36
C TRP A 184 25.04 3.26 -4.94
N SER A 185 25.19 3.71 -3.68
CA SER A 185 26.48 4.17 -3.15
C SER A 185 27.51 3.04 -3.08
N SER A 186 27.10 1.79 -2.86
CA SER A 186 28.01 0.64 -2.96
C SER A 186 28.51 0.42 -4.40
N GLY A 187 27.64 0.66 -5.40
CA GLY A 187 27.98 0.59 -6.82
C GLY A 187 29.03 1.60 -7.25
N VAL A 188 29.07 2.78 -6.61
CA VAL A 188 30.08 3.83 -6.87
C VAL A 188 31.51 3.33 -6.65
N LYS A 189 31.73 2.40 -5.70
CA LYS A 189 33.05 1.81 -5.45
C LYS A 189 33.61 1.06 -6.65
N TYR A 190 32.74 0.52 -7.50
CA TYR A 190 33.12 -0.30 -8.65
C TYR A 190 33.07 0.46 -9.98
N ASN A 191 32.10 1.35 -10.15
CA ASN A 191 31.94 2.11 -11.40
C ASN A 191 31.47 3.55 -11.13
N ARG A 192 32.23 4.53 -11.66
CA ARG A 192 31.93 5.96 -11.55
C ARG A 192 30.60 6.36 -12.18
N LEU A 193 30.07 5.57 -13.13
CA LEU A 193 28.76 5.82 -13.73
C LEU A 193 27.62 5.78 -12.70
N TRP A 194 27.74 4.96 -11.64
CA TRP A 194 26.77 4.93 -10.55
C TRP A 194 26.72 6.24 -9.77
N TYR A 195 27.84 6.99 -9.70
CA TYR A 195 27.86 8.30 -9.07
C TYR A 195 27.09 9.32 -9.89
N ALA A 196 27.27 9.31 -11.22
CA ALA A 196 26.51 10.16 -12.13
C ALA A 196 25.00 9.84 -12.08
N ALA A 197 24.65 8.55 -12.06
CA ALA A 197 23.25 8.12 -11.92
C ALA A 197 22.65 8.58 -10.58
N LEU A 198 23.37 8.42 -9.47
CA LEU A 198 22.94 8.85 -8.14
C LEU A 198 22.70 10.36 -8.09
N ALA A 199 23.63 11.15 -8.64
CA ALA A 199 23.52 12.60 -8.70
C ALA A 199 22.33 13.05 -9.57
N LEU A 200 22.14 12.42 -10.74
CA LEU A 200 21.03 12.73 -11.65
C LEU A 200 19.67 12.44 -11.01
N VAL A 201 19.50 11.25 -10.41
CA VAL A 201 18.23 10.88 -9.76
C VAL A 201 17.95 11.80 -8.57
N THR A 202 18.96 12.12 -7.78
CA THR A 202 18.82 13.06 -6.65
C THR A 202 18.37 14.44 -7.15
N LEU A 203 18.99 14.95 -8.22
CA LEU A 203 18.63 16.24 -8.82
C LEU A 203 17.18 16.23 -9.32
N LEU A 204 16.76 15.16 -10.00
CA LEU A 204 15.39 15.01 -10.49
C LEU A 204 14.36 14.98 -9.35
N LEU A 205 14.65 14.26 -8.26
CA LEU A 205 13.76 14.19 -7.10
C LEU A 205 13.60 15.56 -6.44
N PHE A 206 14.68 16.29 -6.19
CA PHE A 206 14.58 17.63 -5.61
C PHE A 206 13.91 18.64 -6.55
N SER A 207 14.18 18.54 -7.86
CA SER A 207 13.51 19.38 -8.86
C SER A 207 12.00 19.12 -8.88
N ALA A 208 11.59 17.85 -8.80
CA ALA A 208 10.17 17.46 -8.70
C ALA A 208 9.53 17.97 -7.40
N ALA A 209 10.24 17.88 -6.26
CA ALA A 209 9.75 18.39 -4.98
C ALA A 209 9.57 19.92 -5.00
N VAL A 210 10.55 20.66 -5.51
CA VAL A 210 10.45 22.13 -5.66
C VAL A 210 9.36 22.52 -6.65
N GLY A 211 9.28 21.82 -7.79
CA GLY A 211 8.21 22.01 -8.77
C GLY A 211 6.82 21.79 -8.16
N ALA A 212 6.65 20.78 -7.31
CA ALA A 212 5.41 20.53 -6.59
C ALA A 212 5.06 21.65 -5.59
N VAL A 213 6.04 22.20 -4.88
CA VAL A 213 5.84 23.37 -4.01
C VAL A 213 5.35 24.58 -4.81
N ILE A 214 6.03 24.89 -5.92
CA ILE A 214 5.66 26.03 -6.79
C ILE A 214 4.25 25.82 -7.35
N PHE A 215 3.96 24.62 -7.87
CA PHE A 215 2.65 24.27 -8.40
C PHE A 215 1.54 24.43 -7.35
N MET A 216 1.73 23.88 -6.14
CA MET A 216 0.76 24.06 -5.05
C MET A 216 0.64 25.52 -4.62
N GLY A 217 1.74 26.29 -4.62
CA GLY A 217 1.73 27.71 -4.35
C GLY A 217 0.86 28.48 -5.35
N LEU A 218 0.98 28.16 -6.64
CA LEU A 218 0.24 28.87 -7.70
C LEU A 218 -1.25 28.50 -7.76
N PHE A 219 -1.61 27.23 -7.53
CA PHE A 219 -2.97 26.75 -7.78
C PHE A 219 -3.79 26.46 -6.53
N TYR A 220 -3.13 26.15 -5.40
CA TYR A 220 -3.80 25.77 -4.14
C TYR A 220 -3.69 26.84 -3.05
N THR A 221 -3.16 28.03 -3.37
CA THR A 221 -3.19 29.19 -2.47
C THR A 221 -3.83 30.39 -3.15
N ASP A 222 -4.55 31.22 -2.40
CA ASP A 222 -5.14 32.48 -2.88
C ASP A 222 -4.82 33.59 -1.87
N PRO A 223 -4.57 34.84 -2.26
CA PRO A 223 -4.21 35.91 -1.33
C PRO A 223 -5.21 36.11 -0.18
N GLU A 224 -6.51 36.02 -0.45
CA GLU A 224 -7.60 36.36 0.49
C GLU A 224 -8.19 35.13 1.20
N ALA A 225 -7.96 33.93 0.67
CA ALA A 225 -8.48 32.68 1.21
C ALA A 225 -7.40 31.60 1.46
N CYS A 226 -7.81 30.40 1.89
CA CYS A 226 -6.94 29.21 1.99
C CYS A 226 -5.68 29.41 2.83
N LEU A 227 -5.82 30.13 3.94
CA LEU A 227 -4.74 30.36 4.90
C LEU A 227 -4.11 29.02 5.35
N LEU A 228 -4.94 28.00 5.57
CA LEU A 228 -4.50 26.68 5.98
C LEU A 228 -3.53 26.04 4.97
N ASN A 229 -3.82 26.17 3.67
CA ASN A 229 -2.96 25.65 2.61
C ASN A 229 -1.61 26.38 2.60
N LYS A 230 -1.60 27.70 2.77
CA LYS A 230 -0.37 28.51 2.83
C LYS A 230 0.52 28.05 3.99
N ILE A 231 -0.06 27.95 5.19
CA ILE A 231 0.65 27.56 6.41
C ILE A 231 1.24 26.17 6.25
N PHE A 232 0.43 25.19 5.84
CA PHE A 232 0.91 23.81 5.72
C PHE A 232 1.87 23.57 4.57
N LEU A 233 1.71 24.28 3.44
CA LEU A 233 2.69 24.25 2.37
C LEU A 233 4.04 24.78 2.85
N GLY A 234 4.03 25.89 3.59
CA GLY A 234 5.22 26.45 4.24
C GLY A 234 5.88 25.47 5.21
N ILE A 235 5.11 24.94 6.18
CA ILE A 235 5.62 24.00 7.19
C ILE A 235 6.21 22.75 6.52
N ASN A 236 5.49 22.10 5.62
CA ASN A 236 5.95 20.86 4.99
C ASN A 236 7.17 21.12 4.09
N GLY A 237 7.18 22.21 3.32
CA GLY A 237 8.33 22.59 2.51
C GLY A 237 9.58 22.89 3.36
N SER A 238 9.41 23.63 4.46
CA SER A 238 10.50 23.90 5.41
C SER A 238 11.02 22.64 6.09
N LEU A 239 10.15 21.74 6.53
CA LEU A 239 10.57 20.47 7.13
C LEU A 239 11.36 19.59 6.15
N CYS A 240 10.95 19.50 4.88
CA CYS A 240 11.71 18.80 3.84
C CYS A 240 13.12 19.40 3.66
N LEU A 241 13.24 20.73 3.70
CA LEU A 241 14.53 21.40 3.63
C LEU A 241 15.40 21.10 4.87
N VAL A 242 14.84 21.21 6.07
CA VAL A 242 15.55 20.90 7.33
C VAL A 242 16.07 19.47 7.33
N VAL A 243 15.23 18.51 6.95
CA VAL A 243 15.59 17.09 6.87
C VAL A 243 16.72 16.85 5.86
N SER A 244 16.69 17.53 4.73
CA SER A 244 17.75 17.44 3.71
C SER A 244 19.08 18.02 4.21
N LEU A 245 19.04 19.13 4.94
CA LEU A 245 20.23 19.72 5.59
C LEU A 245 20.79 18.81 6.70
N LEU A 246 19.93 18.18 7.49
CA LEU A 246 20.36 17.23 8.51
C LEU A 246 21.06 16.02 7.89
N ALA A 247 20.54 15.47 6.79
CA ALA A 247 21.12 14.31 6.12
C ALA A 247 22.56 14.54 5.60
N ILE A 248 22.91 15.78 5.24
CA ILE A 248 24.24 16.18 4.75
C ILE A 248 25.14 16.75 5.86
N SER A 249 24.62 16.91 7.07
CA SER A 249 25.37 17.49 8.18
C SER A 249 26.62 16.64 8.49
N PRO A 250 27.81 17.27 8.67
CA PRO A 250 29.03 16.54 9.02
C PRO A 250 28.92 15.69 10.29
N CYS A 251 28.02 16.07 11.21
CA CYS A 251 27.76 15.30 12.42
C CYS A 251 27.11 13.94 12.12
N ILE A 252 26.10 13.94 11.24
CA ILE A 252 25.39 12.72 10.83
C ILE A 252 26.28 11.84 9.95
N GLN A 253 26.99 12.43 8.99
CA GLN A 253 27.84 11.67 8.06
C GLN A 253 29.01 10.95 8.76
N LYS A 254 29.49 11.48 9.89
CA LYS A 254 30.51 10.79 10.71
C LYS A 254 29.99 9.48 11.32
N LEU A 255 28.71 9.44 11.70
CA LEU A 255 28.08 8.28 12.34
C LEU A 255 27.47 7.33 11.30
N GLN A 256 27.00 7.86 10.18
CA GLN A 256 26.42 7.10 9.08
C GLN A 256 27.07 7.54 7.75
N PRO A 257 28.19 6.93 7.35
CA PRO A 257 28.95 7.34 6.15
C PRO A 257 28.20 7.08 4.84
N THR A 258 27.15 6.25 4.87
CA THR A 258 26.23 6.02 3.76
C THR A 258 25.06 7.00 3.73
N SER A 259 24.99 7.98 4.63
CA SER A 259 23.98 9.05 4.56
C SER A 259 24.23 9.92 3.32
N GLY A 260 23.20 10.16 2.51
CA GLY A 260 23.29 10.89 1.25
C GLY A 260 22.06 11.75 1.00
N LEU A 261 22.02 12.44 -0.15
CA LEU A 261 20.90 13.28 -0.56
C LEU A 261 19.77 12.51 -1.26
N LEU A 262 20.00 11.26 -1.70
CA LEU A 262 18.97 10.47 -2.36
C LEU A 262 17.80 10.17 -1.41
N GLN A 263 18.11 9.74 -0.18
CA GLN A 263 17.10 9.40 0.80
C GLN A 263 16.16 10.56 1.13
N PRO A 264 16.64 11.76 1.54
CA PRO A 264 15.76 12.89 1.83
C PRO A 264 15.06 13.42 0.58
N GLY A 265 15.62 13.22 -0.62
CA GLY A 265 14.96 13.53 -1.89
C GLY A 265 13.69 12.69 -2.13
N VAL A 266 13.77 11.37 -1.92
CA VAL A 266 12.60 10.47 -2.01
C VAL A 266 11.54 10.85 -0.99
N ILE A 267 11.94 11.10 0.26
CA ILE A 267 11.01 11.51 1.32
C ILE A 267 10.37 12.87 1.00
N SER A 268 11.13 13.82 0.46
CA SER A 268 10.61 15.14 0.08
C SER A 268 9.55 15.05 -1.02
N VAL A 269 9.80 14.27 -2.08
CA VAL A 269 8.79 14.05 -3.13
C VAL A 269 7.53 13.41 -2.57
N TYR A 270 7.67 12.42 -1.68
CA TYR A 270 6.52 11.76 -1.06
C TYR A 270 5.71 12.71 -0.16
N VAL A 271 6.37 13.54 0.66
CA VAL A 271 5.70 14.53 1.49
C VAL A 271 4.99 15.58 0.63
N MET A 272 5.59 16.02 -0.48
CA MET A 272 4.94 16.94 -1.42
C MET A 272 3.73 16.30 -2.09
N TYR A 273 3.81 15.02 -2.49
CA TYR A 273 2.69 14.27 -3.01
C TYR A 273 1.53 14.16 -2.00
N LEU A 274 1.83 13.80 -0.74
CA LEU A 274 0.79 13.71 0.29
C LEU A 274 0.19 15.08 0.62
N THR A 275 0.99 16.16 0.60
CA THR A 275 0.52 17.53 0.78
C THR A 275 -0.45 17.93 -0.34
N PHE A 276 -0.08 17.68 -1.59
CA PHE A 276 -0.94 17.89 -2.75
C PHE A 276 -2.24 17.08 -2.61
N SER A 277 -2.11 15.79 -2.31
CA SER A 277 -3.24 14.88 -2.15
C SER A 277 -4.17 15.30 -1.00
N ALA A 278 -3.63 15.85 0.09
CA ALA A 278 -4.42 16.43 1.17
C ALA A 278 -5.19 17.67 0.68
N PHE A 279 -4.51 18.60 0.02
CA PHE A 279 -5.14 19.81 -0.51
C PHE A 279 -6.25 19.52 -1.53
N SER A 280 -6.10 18.48 -2.36
CA SER A 280 -7.16 18.05 -3.28
C SER A 280 -8.32 17.34 -2.57
N SER A 281 -8.13 16.89 -1.32
CA SER A 281 -9.15 16.16 -0.55
C SER A 281 -9.97 17.05 0.37
N LYS A 282 -9.60 18.31 0.61
CA LYS A 282 -10.40 19.21 1.47
C LYS A 282 -11.65 19.71 0.73
N PRO A 283 -12.72 20.09 1.45
CA PRO A 283 -13.85 20.78 0.84
C PRO A 283 -13.43 22.08 0.15
N LYS A 284 -14.06 22.37 -1.01
CA LYS A 284 -13.75 23.56 -1.80
C LYS A 284 -14.12 24.83 -1.03
N GLU A 285 -13.23 25.82 -1.07
CA GLU A 285 -13.48 27.16 -0.51
C GLU A 285 -13.96 28.09 -1.64
N THR A 286 -14.95 28.91 -1.36
CA THR A 286 -15.50 29.91 -2.29
C THR A 286 -15.27 31.31 -1.74
N VAL A 287 -14.82 32.22 -2.60
CA VAL A 287 -14.68 33.64 -2.29
C VAL A 287 -15.57 34.43 -3.24
N GLU A 288 -16.26 35.43 -2.71
CA GLU A 288 -17.04 36.36 -3.51
C GLU A 288 -16.10 37.38 -4.17
N ARG A 289 -15.93 37.31 -5.49
CA ARG A 289 -15.22 38.32 -6.28
C ARG A 289 -16.18 38.91 -7.30
N ASN A 290 -16.28 40.25 -7.33
CA ASN A 290 -17.17 40.99 -8.23
C ASN A 290 -18.65 40.52 -8.20
N GLY A 291 -19.17 40.15 -7.02
CA GLY A 291 -20.55 39.68 -6.84
C GLY A 291 -20.82 38.25 -7.35
N GLN A 292 -19.76 37.49 -7.69
CA GLN A 292 -19.86 36.10 -8.09
C GLN A 292 -19.03 35.20 -7.16
N ASN A 293 -19.63 34.12 -6.65
CA ASN A 293 -18.95 33.12 -5.84
C ASN A 293 -18.01 32.29 -6.70
N THR A 294 -16.70 32.55 -6.59
CA THR A 294 -15.67 31.83 -7.34
C THR A 294 -15.01 30.78 -6.43
N THR A 295 -14.91 29.54 -6.90
CA THR A 295 -14.17 28.49 -6.18
C THR A 295 -12.67 28.76 -6.30
N VAL A 296 -12.00 28.88 -5.17
CA VAL A 296 -10.56 29.17 -5.11
C VAL A 296 -9.77 27.96 -4.58
N CYS A 297 -8.46 27.97 -4.79
CA CYS A 297 -7.52 26.97 -4.26
C CYS A 297 -7.77 25.55 -4.75
N VAL A 298 -8.20 25.46 -6.00
CA VAL A 298 -8.40 24.23 -6.73
C VAL A 298 -7.69 24.39 -8.06
N PHE A 299 -7.00 23.33 -8.50
CA PHE A 299 -6.42 23.32 -9.84
C PHE A 299 -7.56 23.37 -10.89
N PRO A 300 -7.60 24.39 -11.76
CA PRO A 300 -8.63 24.50 -12.78
C PRO A 300 -8.36 23.46 -13.87
N PHE A 301 -9.00 22.30 -13.79
CA PHE A 301 -9.10 21.43 -14.96
C PHE A 301 -9.96 22.17 -15.99
N ASN A 302 -9.37 22.55 -17.14
CA ASN A 302 -10.14 23.01 -18.29
C ASN A 302 -11.10 21.88 -18.68
N SER A 303 -12.35 22.01 -18.26
CA SER A 303 -13.36 20.97 -18.34
C SER A 303 -13.90 20.87 -19.76
N GLY A 304 -13.18 20.11 -20.60
CA GLY A 304 -13.65 19.69 -21.93
C GLY A 304 -14.36 18.34 -21.93
N ASN A 305 -13.95 17.37 -21.08
CA ASN A 305 -14.58 16.04 -21.05
C ASN A 305 -14.54 15.40 -19.65
N GLU A 306 -15.64 14.74 -19.25
CA GLU A 306 -15.68 13.88 -18.06
C GLU A 306 -14.65 12.73 -18.09
N SER A 307 -14.16 12.36 -19.27
CA SER A 307 -13.17 11.29 -19.47
C SER A 307 -11.89 11.54 -18.68
N ASP A 308 -11.43 12.80 -18.61
CA ASP A 308 -10.11 13.12 -18.06
C ASP A 308 -10.12 13.01 -16.53
N LYS A 309 -11.25 13.39 -15.90
CA LYS A 309 -11.47 13.18 -14.46
C LYS A 309 -11.50 11.69 -14.12
N LYS A 310 -12.14 10.87 -14.96
CA LYS A 310 -12.19 9.40 -14.78
C LYS A 310 -10.80 8.77 -14.93
N ILE A 311 -10.02 9.20 -15.93
CA ILE A 311 -8.66 8.71 -16.17
C ILE A 311 -7.72 9.06 -15.01
N VAL A 312 -7.73 10.31 -14.53
CA VAL A 312 -6.88 10.74 -13.41
C VAL A 312 -7.23 9.99 -12.13
N THR A 313 -8.53 9.81 -11.86
CA THR A 313 -9.00 9.07 -10.68
C THR A 313 -8.63 7.59 -10.78
N ALA A 314 -8.80 6.97 -11.96
CA ALA A 314 -8.43 5.58 -12.20
C ALA A 314 -6.91 5.37 -12.04
N PHE A 315 -6.09 6.26 -12.60
CA PHE A 315 -4.64 6.19 -12.48
C PHE A 315 -4.17 6.33 -11.03
N GLY A 316 -4.71 7.30 -10.28
CA GLY A 316 -4.42 7.45 -8.85
C GLY A 316 -4.82 6.22 -8.03
N THR A 317 -5.94 5.60 -8.39
CA THR A 317 -6.44 4.37 -7.75
C THR A 317 -5.52 3.18 -8.02
N VAL A 318 -5.06 2.98 -9.26
CA VAL A 318 -4.12 1.92 -9.64
C VAL A 318 -2.79 2.09 -8.90
N ILE A 319 -2.26 3.31 -8.83
CA ILE A 319 -1.01 3.59 -8.09
C ILE A 319 -1.19 3.26 -6.61
N LEU A 320 -2.29 3.71 -5.99
CA LEU A 320 -2.55 3.48 -4.57
C LEU A 320 -2.59 1.99 -4.24
N PHE A 321 -3.32 1.19 -5.02
CA PHE A 321 -3.38 -0.25 -4.81
C PHE A 321 -2.07 -0.96 -5.16
N GLY A 322 -1.36 -0.50 -6.19
CA GLY A 322 -0.01 -0.97 -6.49
C GLY A 322 0.96 -0.74 -5.33
N CYS A 323 0.92 0.43 -4.71
CA CYS A 323 1.72 0.75 -3.53
C CYS A 323 1.32 -0.07 -2.31
N VAL A 324 0.02 -0.28 -2.06
CA VAL A 324 -0.45 -1.15 -0.96
C VAL A 324 0.03 -2.58 -1.18
N LEU A 325 -0.13 -3.12 -2.38
CA LEU A 325 0.31 -4.47 -2.72
C LEU A 325 1.82 -4.61 -2.60
N TYR A 326 2.57 -3.64 -3.12
CA TYR A 326 4.02 -3.58 -2.97
C TYR A 326 4.43 -3.51 -1.49
N SER A 327 3.72 -2.74 -0.68
CA SER A 327 3.98 -2.63 0.76
C SER A 327 3.71 -3.95 1.47
N CYS A 328 2.58 -4.61 1.19
CA CYS A 328 2.28 -5.95 1.72
C CYS A 328 3.34 -6.97 1.30
N LEU A 329 3.77 -6.98 0.04
CA LEU A 329 4.78 -7.91 -0.46
C LEU A 329 6.18 -7.60 0.11
N THR A 330 6.56 -6.34 0.17
CA THR A 330 7.91 -5.92 0.60
C THR A 330 8.08 -5.98 2.12
N SER A 331 7.04 -5.62 2.88
CA SER A 331 7.02 -5.70 4.35
C SER A 331 7.39 -7.07 4.90
N THR A 332 7.13 -8.11 4.11
CA THR A 332 7.30 -9.51 4.48
C THR A 332 8.63 -10.09 4.02
N THR A 333 9.49 -9.27 3.42
CA THR A 333 10.87 -9.68 3.10
C THR A 333 11.70 -9.75 4.38
N ARG A 334 12.63 -10.73 4.48
CA ARG A 334 13.53 -10.94 5.64
C ARG A 334 14.06 -9.63 6.25
N ARG A 335 14.63 -8.75 5.41
CA ARG A 335 15.25 -7.49 5.85
C ARG A 335 14.27 -6.50 6.47
N SER A 336 13.07 -6.32 5.90
CA SER A 336 12.04 -5.45 6.48
C SER A 336 11.45 -6.01 7.77
N SER A 337 11.31 -7.34 7.89
CA SER A 337 10.92 -7.99 9.15
C SER A 337 12.00 -7.89 10.24
N ALA A 338 13.28 -7.85 9.86
CA ALA A 338 14.40 -7.60 10.77
C ALA A 338 14.48 -6.12 11.20
N ALA A 339 14.23 -5.18 10.29
CA ALA A 339 14.11 -3.75 10.59
C ALA A 339 12.96 -3.44 11.57
N LEU A 340 11.86 -4.19 11.45
CA LEU A 340 10.72 -4.14 12.39
C LEU A 340 10.90 -5.04 13.63
N ARG A 341 12.07 -5.67 13.82
CA ARG A 341 12.42 -6.55 14.96
C ARG A 341 11.51 -7.76 15.15
N VAL A 342 10.79 -8.18 14.11
CA VAL A 342 9.88 -9.33 14.16
C VAL A 342 10.63 -10.67 14.00
N CYS A 343 11.77 -10.66 13.31
CA CYS A 343 12.68 -11.81 13.22
C CYS A 343 14.01 -11.51 13.96
N ARG A 344 14.36 -12.33 14.96
CA ARG A 344 15.51 -12.11 15.86
C ARG A 344 16.79 -12.86 15.48
N ASN A 345 16.86 -13.55 14.34
CA ASN A 345 18.02 -14.39 14.04
C ASN A 345 18.53 -14.19 12.61
N SER A 346 19.86 -14.25 12.48
CA SER A 346 20.71 -14.37 11.28
C SER A 346 21.06 -13.08 10.49
N GLU A 347 22.37 -12.93 10.27
CA GLU A 347 23.05 -11.84 9.56
C GLU A 347 22.53 -11.62 8.13
N PRO A 348 22.48 -10.36 7.65
CA PRO A 348 22.16 -10.10 6.26
C PRO A 348 23.37 -10.37 5.36
N GLU A 349 23.32 -11.44 4.56
CA GLU A 349 24.23 -11.61 3.42
C GLU A 349 24.22 -10.36 2.53
N THR A 350 25.40 -9.91 2.15
CA THR A 350 25.63 -8.73 1.32
C THR A 350 25.18 -8.96 -0.12
N GLU A 351 23.91 -8.66 -0.40
CA GLU A 351 23.39 -8.55 -1.77
C GLU A 351 24.18 -7.47 -2.55
N ARG A 352 25.00 -7.91 -3.50
CA ARG A 352 25.80 -7.07 -4.42
C ARG A 352 24.86 -6.22 -5.27
N ALA A 353 25.24 -4.97 -5.60
CA ALA A 353 24.45 -4.09 -6.45
C ALA A 353 24.18 -4.73 -7.83
N ARG A 354 22.92 -5.11 -8.10
CA ARG A 354 22.48 -5.62 -9.41
C ARG A 354 21.84 -4.50 -10.22
N CYS A 355 22.22 -4.44 -11.50
CA CYS A 355 21.53 -3.64 -12.50
C CYS A 355 20.11 -4.19 -12.72
N CYS A 356 19.11 -3.32 -12.92
CA CYS A 356 17.70 -3.67 -13.13
C CYS A 356 17.44 -4.63 -14.33
N PHE A 357 18.47 -4.90 -15.14
CA PHE A 357 18.43 -5.72 -16.34
C PHE A 357 19.42 -6.91 -16.36
N CYS A 358 20.22 -7.11 -15.31
CA CYS A 358 21.19 -8.21 -15.27
C CYS A 358 20.70 -9.31 -14.29
N PHE A 359 20.01 -10.32 -14.84
CA PHE A 359 19.76 -11.57 -14.14
C PHE A 359 21.06 -12.38 -14.10
N GLY A 360 21.83 -12.24 -13.01
CA GLY A 360 22.86 -13.21 -12.65
C GLY A 360 22.19 -14.35 -11.88
N ASP A 361 22.38 -15.57 -12.36
CA ASP A 361 22.01 -16.80 -11.65
C ASP A 361 22.81 -16.87 -10.34
N ASP A 362 22.12 -16.75 -9.20
CA ASP A 362 22.66 -17.31 -7.96
C ASP A 362 22.28 -18.79 -7.98
N THR A 363 23.17 -19.63 -8.49
CA THR A 363 23.10 -21.08 -8.24
C THR A 363 23.57 -21.32 -6.82
N ASP A 364 22.70 -21.05 -5.85
CA ASP A 364 22.82 -21.67 -4.53
C ASP A 364 22.37 -23.13 -4.67
N ASP A 365 23.10 -24.06 -4.04
CA ASP A 365 22.83 -25.51 -3.97
C ASP A 365 21.50 -25.80 -3.24
N TYR A 366 20.36 -25.53 -3.89
CA TYR A 366 19.08 -26.07 -3.46
C TYR A 366 18.87 -27.44 -4.12
N ASP A 367 18.45 -28.44 -3.35
CA ASP A 367 18.08 -29.76 -3.87
C ASP A 367 17.00 -29.62 -4.97
N ASP A 368 17.44 -29.69 -6.23
CA ASP A 368 16.59 -29.71 -7.42
C ASP A 368 15.84 -31.06 -7.45
N GLU A 369 14.73 -31.17 -6.71
CA GLU A 369 13.77 -32.26 -6.94
C GLU A 369 13.11 -32.04 -8.30
N LYS A 370 13.61 -32.73 -9.33
CA LYS A 370 12.99 -32.81 -10.65
C LYS A 370 11.64 -33.52 -10.55
N THR A 371 10.59 -32.80 -10.21
CA THR A 371 9.22 -33.27 -10.43
C THR A 371 8.96 -33.30 -11.93
N GLY A 372 8.68 -34.47 -12.49
CA GLY A 372 8.46 -34.66 -13.92
C GLY A 372 7.42 -33.69 -14.53
N SER A 373 7.73 -33.19 -15.73
CA SER A 373 6.87 -32.42 -16.63
C SER A 373 6.11 -31.21 -16.03
N GLY A 374 6.84 -30.16 -15.63
CA GLY A 374 6.31 -28.78 -15.55
C GLY A 374 7.26 -27.78 -14.89
N GLN A 375 6.73 -26.68 -14.33
CA GLN A 375 7.57 -25.60 -13.81
C GLN A 375 8.47 -26.09 -12.66
N ASN A 376 9.78 -25.88 -12.80
CA ASN A 376 10.77 -26.20 -11.77
C ASN A 376 10.64 -25.21 -10.60
N VAL A 377 10.14 -25.68 -9.46
CA VAL A 377 9.99 -24.89 -8.21
C VAL A 377 11.16 -25.19 -7.29
N MET A 378 11.84 -24.14 -6.82
CA MET A 378 12.95 -24.27 -5.88
C MET A 378 12.44 -24.17 -4.44
N TYR A 379 12.67 -25.22 -3.65
CA TYR A 379 12.19 -25.34 -2.26
C TYR A 379 13.16 -24.68 -1.27
N ASP A 380 13.10 -23.36 -1.18
CA ASP A 380 14.03 -22.51 -0.43
C ASP A 380 13.74 -22.39 1.08
N GLU A 381 12.73 -23.11 1.60
CA GLU A 381 12.27 -23.01 3.00
C GLU A 381 12.30 -24.36 3.77
N ARG A 382 12.99 -25.39 3.25
CA ARG A 382 13.05 -26.73 3.87
C ARG A 382 13.69 -26.71 5.25
N GLU A 383 14.84 -26.05 5.37
CA GLU A 383 15.61 -25.97 6.62
C GLU A 383 15.09 -24.87 7.57
N GLY A 384 14.51 -23.81 7.00
CA GLY A 384 13.94 -22.71 7.78
C GLY A 384 13.15 -21.74 6.91
N THR A 385 12.06 -21.19 7.46
CA THR A 385 11.22 -20.21 6.75
C THR A 385 12.03 -18.97 6.37
N ILE A 386 11.79 -18.43 5.17
CA ILE A 386 12.40 -17.19 4.76
C ILE A 386 11.78 -16.02 5.51
N TYR A 387 10.47 -16.02 5.69
CA TYR A 387 9.79 -14.95 6.39
C TYR A 387 8.85 -15.53 7.44
N SER A 388 8.51 -14.75 8.45
CA SER A 388 7.48 -15.15 9.39
C SER A 388 6.12 -15.19 8.70
N TYR A 389 5.56 -16.39 8.53
CA TYR A 389 4.24 -16.58 7.92
C TYR A 389 3.13 -15.88 8.70
N THR A 390 3.21 -15.87 10.04
CA THR A 390 2.28 -15.15 10.92
C THR A 390 2.29 -13.65 10.63
N TYR A 391 3.49 -13.07 10.59
CA TYR A 391 3.66 -11.65 10.32
C TYR A 391 3.19 -11.29 8.91
N PHE A 392 3.48 -12.15 7.93
CA PHE A 392 3.01 -12.00 6.56
C PHE A 392 1.49 -11.84 6.50
N HIS A 393 0.74 -12.80 7.05
CA HIS A 393 -0.71 -12.76 7.04
C HIS A 393 -1.27 -11.61 7.89
N PHE A 394 -0.59 -11.25 8.98
CA PHE A 394 -1.00 -10.13 9.81
C PHE A 394 -0.89 -8.78 9.08
N VAL A 395 0.15 -8.58 8.27
CA VAL A 395 0.27 -7.36 7.44
C VAL A 395 -0.82 -7.33 6.35
N PHE A 396 -1.14 -8.47 5.73
CA PHE A 396 -2.26 -8.53 4.77
C PHE A 396 -3.62 -8.27 5.44
N PHE A 397 -3.82 -8.74 6.67
CA PHE A 397 -4.99 -8.38 7.48
C PHE A 397 -5.07 -6.87 7.72
N LEU A 398 -3.99 -6.23 8.19
CA LEU A 398 -3.97 -4.77 8.36
C LEU A 398 -4.17 -4.03 7.03
N GLY A 399 -3.58 -4.53 5.95
CA GLY A 399 -3.75 -4.00 4.60
C GLY A 399 -5.20 -4.07 4.13
N SER A 400 -5.93 -5.13 4.49
CA SER A 400 -7.36 -5.27 4.12
C SER A 400 -8.24 -4.25 4.84
N LEU A 401 -7.93 -3.94 6.11
CA LEU A 401 -8.58 -2.87 6.86
C LEU A 401 -8.25 -1.50 6.27
N TYR A 402 -7.00 -1.27 5.86
CA TYR A 402 -6.61 -0.03 5.19
C TYR A 402 -7.32 0.16 3.85
N VAL A 403 -7.40 -0.87 3.01
CA VAL A 403 -8.12 -0.85 1.73
C VAL A 403 -9.59 -0.51 1.96
N MET A 404 -10.24 -1.13 2.94
CA MET A 404 -11.62 -0.86 3.30
C MET A 404 -11.86 0.62 3.60
N MET A 405 -11.03 1.22 4.48
CA MET A 405 -11.16 2.62 4.85
C MET A 405 -10.86 3.56 3.68
N THR A 406 -9.90 3.19 2.84
CA THR A 406 -9.49 3.98 1.67
C THR A 406 -10.57 4.00 0.59
N VAL A 407 -11.13 2.84 0.24
CA VAL A 407 -12.21 2.70 -0.76
C VAL A 407 -13.47 3.44 -0.32
N THR A 408 -13.73 3.48 0.99
CA THR A 408 -14.88 4.17 1.58
C THR A 408 -14.58 5.62 1.97
N ASN A 409 -13.50 6.22 1.45
CA ASN A 409 -13.10 7.62 1.68
C ASN A 409 -13.04 8.04 3.16
N TRP A 410 -12.73 7.10 4.07
CA TRP A 410 -12.69 7.33 5.51
C TRP A 410 -13.97 8.01 6.05
N PHE A 411 -15.12 7.60 5.50
CA PHE A 411 -16.42 8.22 5.73
C PHE A 411 -16.87 8.17 7.21
N HIS A 412 -17.52 9.25 7.67
CA HIS A 412 -18.16 9.36 8.99
C HIS A 412 -19.67 9.56 8.87
N TYR A 413 -20.44 8.66 9.47
CA TYR A 413 -21.88 8.81 9.64
C TYR A 413 -22.12 9.63 10.91
N ASP A 414 -22.16 10.95 10.80
CA ASP A 414 -22.65 11.81 11.87
C ASP A 414 -23.90 12.57 11.41
N ASN A 415 -24.88 12.61 12.30
CA ASN A 415 -26.27 12.92 12.05
C ASN A 415 -26.51 14.21 11.22
N HIS A 416 -27.38 14.04 10.20
CA HIS A 416 -28.30 15.04 9.63
C HIS A 416 -27.76 16.07 8.62
N LYS A 417 -26.49 16.03 8.21
CA LYS A 417 -26.04 16.76 6.99
C LYS A 417 -25.03 15.95 6.19
N ILE A 418 -25.55 14.95 5.48
CA ILE A 418 -24.81 14.14 4.50
C ILE A 418 -24.73 14.90 3.14
N GLU A 419 -24.52 16.22 3.14
CA GLU A 419 -24.47 17.05 1.93
C GLU A 419 -23.05 17.26 1.39
N LYS A 420 -22.01 16.67 2.01
CA LYS A 420 -20.61 16.79 1.57
C LYS A 420 -19.98 15.46 1.14
N LEU A 421 -20.77 14.57 0.54
CA LEU A 421 -20.29 13.28 0.02
C LEU A 421 -19.39 13.43 -1.23
N LEU A 422 -19.47 14.56 -1.95
CA LEU A 422 -18.74 14.80 -3.20
C LEU A 422 -17.80 16.03 -3.16
N ASP A 423 -17.78 16.77 -2.05
CA ASP A 423 -16.94 17.98 -1.87
C ASP A 423 -15.92 17.78 -0.75
N GLY A 424 -14.98 16.86 -0.95
CA GLY A 424 -13.82 16.66 -0.07
C GLY A 424 -14.14 16.20 1.37
N SER A 425 -13.19 15.51 1.99
CA SER A 425 -13.28 15.04 3.38
C SER A 425 -12.16 15.65 4.21
N TRP A 426 -12.53 16.39 5.26
CA TRP A 426 -11.59 16.87 6.27
C TRP A 426 -10.87 15.73 6.98
N SER A 427 -11.51 14.59 7.17
CA SER A 427 -10.88 13.40 7.76
C SER A 427 -9.75 12.89 6.88
N VAL A 428 -9.98 12.77 5.57
CA VAL A 428 -8.96 12.35 4.59
C VAL A 428 -7.82 13.36 4.53
N PHE A 429 -8.13 14.66 4.57
CA PHE A 429 -7.13 15.72 4.64
C PHE A 429 -6.19 15.53 5.85
N TRP A 430 -6.75 15.38 7.06
CA TRP A 430 -5.95 15.28 8.29
C TRP A 430 -5.15 13.99 8.37
N ILE A 431 -5.68 12.86 7.88
CA ILE A 431 -4.95 11.60 7.81
C ILE A 431 -3.71 11.74 6.92
N LYS A 432 -3.85 12.37 5.75
CA LYS A 432 -2.72 12.62 4.84
C LYS A 432 -1.69 13.57 5.43
N MET A 433 -2.15 14.67 6.06
CA MET A 433 -1.27 15.64 6.73
C MET A 433 -0.50 15.03 7.91
N ALA A 434 -1.18 14.27 8.76
CA ALA A 434 -0.53 13.54 9.85
C ALA A 434 0.48 12.51 9.31
N SER A 435 0.14 11.81 8.23
CA SER A 435 1.05 10.86 7.57
C SER A 435 2.32 11.54 7.04
N CYS A 436 2.24 12.77 6.52
CA CYS A 436 3.42 13.57 6.16
C CYS A 436 4.36 13.76 7.35
N TRP A 437 3.81 14.23 8.47
CA TRP A 437 4.61 14.56 9.66
C TRP A 437 5.19 13.33 10.32
N VAL A 438 4.41 12.25 10.40
CA VAL A 438 4.91 10.96 10.90
C VAL A 438 6.05 10.45 10.00
N CYS A 439 5.92 10.54 8.68
CA CYS A 439 6.98 10.14 7.74
C CYS A 439 8.28 10.93 7.98
N LEU A 440 8.17 12.26 8.11
CA LEU A 440 9.31 13.13 8.40
C LEU A 440 9.94 12.82 9.77
N ILE A 441 9.12 12.61 10.80
CA ILE A 441 9.60 12.25 12.15
C ILE A 441 10.32 10.90 12.13
N LEU A 442 9.74 9.89 11.47
CA LEU A 442 10.36 8.57 11.32
C LEU A 442 11.70 8.69 10.60
N TYR A 443 11.76 9.43 9.50
CA TYR A 443 13.01 9.66 8.78
C TYR A 443 14.05 10.42 9.62
N MET A 444 13.66 11.52 10.26
CA MET A 444 14.55 12.27 11.17
C MET A 444 15.07 11.39 12.30
N TRP A 445 14.21 10.55 12.88
CA TRP A 445 14.60 9.60 13.90
C TRP A 445 15.65 8.60 13.39
N THR A 446 15.55 8.12 12.13
CA THR A 446 16.59 7.25 11.57
C THR A 446 17.96 7.93 11.46
N LEU A 447 18.00 9.25 11.23
CA LEU A 447 19.25 10.01 11.20
C LEU A 447 19.79 10.29 12.60
N VAL A 448 18.90 10.59 13.56
CA VAL A 448 19.27 11.07 14.89
C VAL A 448 19.48 9.93 15.91
N ALA A 449 18.82 8.79 15.75
CA ALA A 449 18.89 7.67 16.69
C ALA A 449 20.33 7.17 16.96
N PRO A 450 21.25 7.09 15.98
CA PRO A 450 22.66 6.76 16.23
C PRO A 450 23.39 7.75 17.16
N MET A 451 22.99 9.03 17.17
CA MET A 451 23.57 10.03 18.07
C MET A 451 23.07 9.87 19.51
N ILE A 452 21.78 9.58 19.67
CA ILE A 452 21.14 9.52 21.00
C ILE A 452 21.44 8.18 21.69
N CYS A 453 21.54 7.09 20.92
CA CYS A 453 21.76 5.73 21.43
C CYS A 453 23.04 5.09 20.86
N PRO A 454 24.25 5.66 21.04
CA PRO A 454 25.47 5.18 20.38
C PRO A 454 25.78 3.70 20.70
N LYS A 455 25.60 3.29 21.97
CA LYS A 455 25.79 1.90 22.43
C LYS A 455 24.92 0.84 21.75
N ARG A 456 23.87 1.25 21.04
CA ARG A 456 22.96 0.35 20.29
C ARG A 456 23.40 0.16 18.84
N PHE A 457 24.24 1.04 18.32
CA PHE A 457 24.70 1.06 16.93
C PHE A 457 26.21 0.86 16.78
N GLU A 458 26.96 0.87 17.88
CA GLU A 458 28.28 0.25 17.97
C GLU A 458 28.09 -1.28 17.98
N ALA A 459 28.39 -1.91 16.84
CA ALA A 459 28.55 -3.36 16.72
C ALA A 459 30.03 -3.71 16.75
#